data_AF-A8G2R9-F1
#
_entry.id   AF-A8G2R9-F1
#
_cell.length_a   1.000
_cell.length_b   1.000
_cell.length_c   1.000
_cell.angle_alpha   90.00
_cell.angle_beta   90.00
_cell.angle_gamma   90.00
#
_symmetry.space_group_name_H-M   'P 1'
#
loop_
_entity.id
_entity.type
_entity.pdbx_description
1 polymer ?
#
loop_
_entity_poly.entity_id
_entity_poly.type
_entity_poly.pdbx_seq_one_letter_code
_entity_poly.pdbx_strand_id
1 'polypeptide(L)'
;MPIKWYGNGDLEDPTYKHFSRIVNFVIHCMIFTAVVSGTWLLKEIKYEIVFFNNFAILWSTLLATHLLFVIIKKPKDSEIQSN
;
A
#
# COMPACT_ATOMS: atom_id res chain seq x y z
N MET A 1 8.72 9.10 -1.76
CA MET A 1 8.88 10.57 -1.89
C MET A 1 7.91 11.25 -0.94
N PRO A 2 8.29 12.39 -0.35
CA PRO A 2 7.43 13.07 0.60
C PRO A 2 6.23 13.77 -0.05
N ILE A 3 5.02 13.53 0.46
CA ILE A 3 3.77 14.13 -0.05
C ILE A 3 3.63 15.51 0.58
N LYS A 4 4.20 16.53 -0.07
CA LYS A 4 4.24 17.91 0.43
C LYS A 4 2.87 18.59 0.66
N TRP A 5 1.77 17.97 0.22
CA TRP A 5 0.41 18.50 0.35
C TRP A 5 -0.27 18.20 1.70
N TYR A 6 0.38 17.44 2.60
CA TYR A 6 -0.16 17.12 3.93
C TYR A 6 0.67 17.78 5.04
N GLY A 7 0.12 18.80 5.70
CA GLY A 7 0.74 19.49 6.85
C GLY A 7 1.88 20.46 6.50
N ASN A 8 2.71 20.79 7.50
CA ASN A 8 3.82 21.74 7.41
C ASN A 8 5.05 21.20 6.62
N GLY A 9 4.93 20.03 5.99
CA GLY A 9 6.03 19.36 5.28
C GLY A 9 7.14 18.82 6.18
N ASP A 10 6.92 18.76 7.50
CA ASP A 10 7.85 18.15 8.45
C ASP A 10 7.85 16.63 8.29
N LEU A 11 9.02 16.07 7.97
CA LEU A 11 9.19 14.65 7.74
C LEU A 11 9.17 13.84 9.04
N GLU A 12 9.36 14.50 10.19
CA GLU A 12 9.40 13.85 11.50
C GLU A 12 8.01 13.69 12.14
N ASP A 13 6.99 14.42 11.67
CA ASP A 13 5.62 14.38 12.19
C ASP A 13 5.02 12.96 12.12
N PRO A 14 4.55 12.39 13.25
CA PRO A 14 3.94 11.06 13.29
C PRO A 14 2.69 10.94 12.39
N THR A 15 1.92 12.01 12.23
CA THR A 15 0.74 12.07 11.36
C THR A 15 1.17 11.94 9.91
N TYR A 16 2.12 12.77 9.51
CA TYR A 16 2.72 12.74 8.18
C TYR A 16 3.30 11.35 7.83
N LYS A 17 4.08 10.75 8.73
CA LYS A 17 4.63 9.39 8.55
C LYS A 17 3.53 8.33 8.38
N HIS A 18 2.40 8.47 9.07
CA HIS A 18 1.28 7.55 8.89
C HIS A 18 0.63 7.67 7.51
N PHE A 19 0.32 8.90 7.05
CA PHE A 19 -0.22 9.11 5.71
C PHE A 19 0.74 8.67 4.61
N SER A 20 2.03 8.95 4.75
CA SER A 20 3.04 8.48 3.80
C SER A 20 3.04 6.95 3.68
N ARG A 21 2.83 6.21 4.78
CA ARG A 21 2.71 4.75 4.74
C ARG A 21 1.42 4.27 4.09
N ILE A 22 0.29 4.95 4.35
CA ILE A 22 -0.98 4.65 3.69
C ILE A 22 -0.84 4.81 2.18
N VAL A 23 -0.32 5.95 1.71
CA VAL A 23 -0.19 6.20 0.27
C VAL A 23 0.80 5.21 -0.37
N ASN A 24 1.92 4.93 0.31
CA ASN A 24 2.84 3.89 -0.15
C ASN A 24 2.12 2.55 -0.32
N PHE A 25 1.31 2.14 0.65
CA PHE A 25 0.50 0.92 0.56
C PHE A 25 -0.49 0.97 -0.61
N VAL A 26 -1.24 2.07 -0.78
CA VAL A 26 -2.20 2.23 -1.87
C VAL A 26 -1.52 2.13 -3.25
N ILE A 27 -0.34 2.72 -3.43
CA ILE A 27 0.44 2.59 -4.68
C ILE A 27 0.78 1.13 -4.98
N HIS A 28 1.22 0.37 -3.96
CA HIS A 28 1.51 -1.05 -4.15
C HIS A 28 0.26 -1.86 -4.48
N CYS A 29 -0.89 -1.54 -3.86
CA CYS A 29 -2.17 -2.14 -4.23
C CYS A 29 -2.57 -1.84 -5.68
N MET A 30 -2.43 -0.58 -6.12
CA MET A 30 -2.74 -0.20 -7.51
C MET A 30 -1.90 -0.99 -8.51
N ILE A 31 -0.59 -1.10 -8.27
CA ILE A 31 0.32 -1.89 -9.11
C ILE A 31 -0.10 -3.36 -9.13
N PHE A 32 -0.36 -3.94 -7.96
CA PHE A 32 -0.80 -5.33 -7.86
C PHE A 32 -2.11 -5.58 -8.63
N THR A 33 -3.11 -4.70 -8.45
CA THR A 33 -4.39 -4.79 -9.18
C THR A 33 -4.18 -4.65 -10.69
N ALA A 34 -3.34 -3.73 -11.15
CA ALA A 34 -3.02 -3.58 -12.57
C ALA A 34 -2.36 -4.84 -13.15
N VAL A 35 -1.44 -5.46 -12.41
CA VAL A 35 -0.77 -6.70 -12.84
C VAL A 35 -1.74 -7.88 -12.86
N VAL A 36 -2.55 -8.08 -11.81
CA VAL A 36 -3.51 -9.18 -11.74
C VAL A 36 -4.60 -9.05 -12.81
N SER A 37 -5.17 -7.86 -12.99
CA SER A 37 -6.18 -7.60 -14.02
C SER A 37 -5.60 -7.72 -15.43
N GLY A 38 -4.42 -7.17 -15.69
CA GLY A 38 -3.73 -7.31 -16.98
C GLY A 38 -3.41 -8.76 -17.33
N THR A 39 -3.02 -9.56 -16.34
CA THR A 39 -2.74 -10.99 -16.56
C THR A 39 -4.02 -11.78 -16.84
N TRP A 40 -5.13 -11.41 -16.19
CA TRP A 40 -6.45 -11.96 -16.52
C TRP A 40 -6.88 -11.62 -17.95
N LEU A 41 -6.64 -10.39 -18.40
CA LEU A 41 -6.89 -9.98 -19.79
C LEU A 41 -6.04 -10.78 -20.79
N LEU A 42 -4.76 -11.01 -20.50
CA LEU A 42 -3.87 -11.83 -21.34
C LEU A 42 -4.33 -13.29 -21.42
N LYS A 43 -4.86 -13.83 -20.32
CA LYS A 43 -5.44 -15.18 -20.29
C LYS A 43 -6.62 -15.31 -21.26
N GLU A 44 -7.47 -14.28 -21.35
CA GLU A 44 -8.59 -14.26 -22.31
C GLU A 44 -8.11 -14.28 -23.77
N ILE A 45 -6.94 -13.70 -24.05
CA ILE A 45 -6.27 -13.71 -25.37
C ILE A 45 -5.53 -15.04 -25.62
N LYS A 46 -5.84 -16.09 -24.85
CA LYS A 46 -5.23 -17.43 -24.90
C LYS A 46 -3.73 -17.47 -24.57
N TYR A 47 -3.22 -16.48 -23.84
CA TYR A 47 -1.86 -16.51 -23.33
C TYR A 47 -1.85 -17.06 -21.90
N GLU A 48 -1.48 -18.34 -21.73
CA GLU A 48 -1.44 -18.97 -20.41
C GLU A 48 -0.11 -18.76 -19.70
N ILE A 49 -0.16 -18.04 -18.57
CA ILE A 49 1.00 -17.81 -17.69
C ILE A 49 0.87 -18.71 -16.46
N VAL A 50 1.35 -19.94 -16.56
CA VAL A 50 1.17 -21.00 -15.54
C VAL A 50 1.76 -20.62 -14.17
N PHE A 51 2.86 -19.86 -14.12
CA PHE A 51 3.51 -19.46 -12.86
C PHE A 51 2.83 -18.28 -12.14
N PHE A 52 1.94 -17.54 -12.83
CA PHE A 52 1.42 -16.27 -12.32
C PHE A 52 0.64 -16.41 -11.02
N ASN A 53 -0.09 -17.52 -10.83
CA ASN A 53 -0.92 -17.72 -9.66
C ASN A 53 -0.10 -17.75 -8.35
N ASN A 54 1.02 -18.48 -8.35
CA ASN A 54 1.91 -18.56 -7.18
C ASN A 54 2.55 -17.20 -6.86
N PHE A 55 2.94 -16.46 -7.91
CA PHE A 55 3.47 -15.11 -7.77
C PHE A 55 2.42 -14.15 -7.17
N ALA A 56 1.18 -14.20 -7.66
CA ALA A 56 0.08 -13.37 -7.15
C ALA A 56 -0.24 -13.68 -5.68
N ILE A 57 -0.23 -14.95 -5.27
CA ILE A 57 -0.44 -15.36 -3.87
C ILE A 57 0.66 -14.82 -2.94
N LEU A 58 1.92 -14.95 -3.35
CA LEU A 58 3.06 -14.45 -2.58
C LEU A 58 2.98 -12.93 -2.42
N TRP A 59 2.73 -12.21 -3.50
CA TRP A 59 2.61 -10.75 -3.47
C TRP A 59 1.39 -10.28 -2.67
N SER A 60 0.25 -10.97 -2.78
CA SER A 60 -0.93 -10.71 -1.96
C SER A 60 -0.64 -10.85 -0.46
N THR A 61 0.12 -11.87 -0.06
CA THR A 61 0.56 -12.07 1.34
C THR A 61 1.46 -10.92 1.83
N LEU A 62 2.37 -10.45 0.98
CA LEU A 62 3.21 -9.27 1.28
C LEU A 62 2.37 -8.00 1.46
N LEU A 63 1.36 -7.79 0.61
CA LEU A 63 0.42 -6.67 0.74
C LEU A 63 -0.38 -6.74 2.04
N ALA A 64 -0.90 -7.92 2.40
CA ALA A 64 -1.60 -8.12 3.66
C ALA A 64 -0.71 -7.78 4.87
N THR A 65 0.55 -8.19 4.83
CA THR A 65 1.53 -7.87 5.87
C THR A 65 1.82 -6.37 5.95
N HIS A 66 1.95 -5.71 4.80
CA HIS A 66 2.14 -4.26 4.74
C HIS A 66 0.93 -3.50 5.28
N LEU A 67 -0.30 -3.94 4.98
CA LEU A 67 -1.53 -3.37 5.54
C LEU A 67 -1.55 -3.45 7.07
N LEU A 68 -1.24 -4.61 7.64
CA LEU A 68 -1.15 -4.78 9.09
C LEU A 68 -0.13 -3.81 9.70
N PHE A 69 1.03 -3.63 9.06
CA PHE A 69 2.03 -2.67 9.50
C PHE A 69 1.53 -1.22 9.50
N VAL A 70 0.79 -0.81 8.47
CA VAL A 70 0.17 0.54 8.41
C VAL A 70 -0.82 0.73 9.56
N ILE A 71 -1.68 -0.27 9.83
CA ILE A 71 -2.70 -0.22 10.88
C ILE A 71 -2.06 -0.17 12.26
N ILE A 72 -1.08 -1.04 12.55
CA ILE A 72 -0.39 -1.10 13.86
C ILE A 72 0.30 0.22 14.18
N LYS A 73 0.89 0.86 13.17
CA LYS A 73 1.61 2.11 13.35
C LYS A 73 0.74 3.36 13.28
N LYS A 74 -0.59 3.23 13.32
CA LYS A 74 -1.49 4.37 13.46
C LYS A 74 -1.11 5.15 14.74
N PRO A 75 -0.82 6.46 14.65
CA PRO A 75 -0.57 7.26 15.83
C PRO A 75 -1.82 7.22 16.72
N LYS A 76 -1.63 7.02 18.03
CA LYS A 76 -2.69 7.21 19.01
C LYS A 76 -2.92 8.72 19.14
N ASP A 77 -4.18 9.14 19.20
CA ASP A 77 -4.62 10.53 19.36
C ASP A 77 -4.28 11.12 20.75
N SER A 78 -3.07 10.88 21.27
CA SER A 78 -2.66 11.28 22.62
C SER A 78 -2.05 12.68 22.72
N GLU A 79 -2.17 13.53 21.68
CA GLU A 79 -1.66 14.91 21.72
C GLU A 79 -2.68 15.98 21.30
N ILE A 80 -3.98 15.66 21.16
CA ILE A 80 -5.02 16.67 20.86
C ILE A 80 -5.76 17.13 22.14
N GLN A 81 -5.46 16.57 23.31
CA GLN A 81 -6.22 16.86 24.55
C GLN A 81 -5.36 17.36 25.72
N SER A 82 -4.28 18.09 25.42
CA SER A 82 -3.45 18.79 26.40
C SER A 82 -3.10 20.20 25.89
N ASN A 83 -4.11 21.04 25.66
CA ASN A 83 -4.05 22.50 25.84
C ASN A 83 -5.45 23.09 25.84
#